data_AF-A0A482VCZ1-F1
#
_entry.id   AF-A0A482VCZ1-F1
#
_cell.length_a   1.000
_cell.length_b   1.000
_cell.length_c   1.000
_cell.angle_alpha   90.00
_cell.angle_beta   90.00
_cell.angle_gamma   90.00
#
_symmetry.space_group_name_H-M   'P 1'
#
loop_
_entity.id
_entity.type
_entity.pdbx_description
1 polymer ?
#
loop_
_entity_poly.entity_id
_entity_poly.type
_entity_poly.pdbx_seq_one_letter_code
_entity_poly.pdbx_strand_id
1 'polypeptide(L)'
;MECPLCLAELTAEEFWELSGCGHRACIPCLQQYLRVEITESRVCISCPECSEPMHPNEIRSIIDNPSLYEKYEDFMVRRVLAIEPDTRWCPAPDCGFAVIASECASCPKLKCLRPGCDSYFCYHCKAEWHPNQTCDAARAQRSPNIRSSSITYSQDSQHRDDIKPCPRCQVLIVKMDDGSCNHMMCAVCGAEFCWLCMKEISDLHYL
;
A
#
# COMPACT_ATOMS: atom_id res chain seq x y z
N MET A 1 14.68 -29.82 -17.37
CA MET A 1 14.48 -29.50 -15.93
C MET A 1 13.02 -29.15 -15.75
N GLU A 2 12.41 -29.47 -14.61
CA GLU A 2 10.99 -29.19 -14.36
C GLU A 2 10.82 -27.85 -13.63
N CYS A 3 9.83 -27.05 -14.01
CA CYS A 3 9.49 -25.81 -13.32
C CYS A 3 8.60 -26.06 -12.10
N PRO A 4 8.93 -25.56 -10.89
CA PRO A 4 8.14 -25.80 -9.69
C PRO A 4 6.76 -25.10 -9.70
N LEU A 5 6.54 -24.14 -10.59
CA LEU A 5 5.30 -23.35 -10.66
C LEU A 5 4.30 -23.87 -11.70
N CYS A 6 4.76 -24.31 -12.87
CA CYS A 6 3.89 -24.83 -13.93
C CYS A 6 4.07 -26.33 -14.22
N LEU A 7 5.04 -26.98 -13.58
CA LEU A 7 5.37 -28.39 -13.76
C LEU A 7 5.75 -28.78 -15.20
N ALA A 8 6.13 -27.80 -16.03
CA ALA A 8 6.59 -28.06 -17.39
C ALA A 8 8.07 -28.48 -17.40
N GLU A 9 8.40 -29.49 -18.22
CA GLU A 9 9.77 -29.83 -18.55
C GLU A 9 10.32 -28.90 -19.64
N LEU A 10 11.36 -28.14 -19.29
CA LEU A 10 11.95 -27.09 -20.12
C LEU A 10 13.49 -27.19 -20.13
N THR A 11 14.11 -26.47 -21.06
CA THR A 11 15.57 -26.38 -21.18
C THR A 11 16.15 -25.45 -20.12
N ALA A 12 17.45 -25.58 -19.80
CA ALA A 12 18.06 -24.77 -18.74
C ALA A 12 18.14 -23.27 -19.02
N GLU A 13 18.11 -22.88 -20.30
CA GLU A 13 18.13 -21.48 -20.74
C GLU A 13 16.80 -20.76 -20.48
N GLU A 14 15.71 -21.51 -20.24
CA GLU A 14 14.39 -20.96 -19.98
C GLU A 14 14.13 -20.66 -18.49
N PHE A 15 15.12 -20.93 -17.63
CA PHE A 15 15.03 -20.72 -16.18
C PHE A 15 15.82 -19.49 -15.75
N TRP A 16 15.30 -18.82 -14.74
CA TRP A 16 16.03 -17.81 -13.98
C TRP A 16 16.37 -18.37 -12.60
N GLU A 17 17.60 -18.17 -12.14
CA GLU A 17 18.02 -18.47 -10.77
C GLU A 17 17.96 -17.20 -9.93
N LEU A 18 17.19 -17.23 -8.83
CA LEU A 18 17.06 -16.11 -7.92
C LEU A 18 18.32 -15.99 -7.06
N SER A 19 19.01 -14.87 -7.18
CA SER A 19 20.30 -14.61 -6.54
C SER A 19 20.28 -14.68 -5.01
N GLY A 20 19.14 -14.41 -4.38
CA GLY A 20 19.01 -14.44 -2.91
C GLY A 20 18.94 -15.84 -2.30
N CYS A 21 18.38 -16.82 -3.00
CA CYS A 21 18.09 -18.15 -2.44
C CYS A 21 18.50 -19.34 -3.33
N GLY A 22 18.88 -19.12 -4.59
CA GLY A 22 19.25 -20.17 -5.54
C GLY A 22 18.06 -20.96 -6.12
N HIS A 23 16.82 -20.65 -5.72
CA HIS A 23 15.62 -21.24 -6.31
C HIS A 23 15.45 -20.82 -7.77
N ARG A 24 14.82 -21.68 -8.57
CA ARG A 24 14.72 -21.54 -10.01
C ARG A 24 13.30 -21.81 -10.49
N ALA A 25 12.77 -20.91 -11.31
CA ALA A 25 11.55 -21.14 -12.04
C ALA A 25 11.71 -20.67 -13.49
N CYS A 26 10.86 -21.16 -14.39
CA CYS A 26 10.92 -20.70 -15.77
C CYS A 26 10.56 -19.21 -15.85
N ILE A 27 11.21 -18.49 -16.77
CA ILE A 27 11.05 -17.04 -16.95
C ILE A 27 9.57 -16.64 -17.12
N PRO A 28 8.74 -17.34 -17.92
CA PRO A 28 7.31 -17.00 -18.05
C PRO A 28 6.54 -17.06 -16.72
N CYS A 29 6.84 -18.05 -15.86
CA CYS A 29 6.18 -18.16 -14.57
C CYS A 29 6.60 -17.05 -13.61
N LEU A 30 7.88 -16.68 -13.58
CA LEU A 30 8.34 -15.55 -12.77
C LEU A 30 7.75 -14.22 -13.25
N GLN A 31 7.67 -14.00 -14.57
CA GLN A 31 7.02 -12.82 -15.14
C GLN A 31 5.54 -12.73 -14.76
N GLN A 32 4.82 -13.86 -14.83
CA GLN A 32 3.42 -13.92 -14.44
C GLN A 32 3.25 -13.68 -12.93
N TYR A 33 4.11 -14.29 -12.11
CA TYR A 33 4.13 -14.08 -10.66
C TYR A 33 4.34 -12.58 -10.32
N LEU A 34 5.38 -11.96 -10.86
CA LEU A 34 5.66 -10.53 -10.66
C LEU A 34 4.51 -9.64 -11.13
N ARG A 35 3.87 -9.99 -12.26
CA ARG A 35 2.70 -9.26 -12.76
C ARG A 35 1.54 -9.28 -11.76
N VAL A 36 1.22 -10.43 -11.19
CA VAL A 36 0.15 -10.56 -10.19
C VAL A 36 0.50 -9.76 -8.94
N GLU A 37 1.70 -9.96 -8.39
CA GLU A 37 2.16 -9.25 -7.18
C GLU A 37 2.09 -7.73 -7.34
N ILE A 38 2.63 -7.19 -8.44
CA ILE A 38 2.66 -5.75 -8.70
C ILE A 38 1.25 -5.21 -8.97
N THR A 39 0.40 -5.95 -9.70
CA THR A 39 -0.98 -5.51 -9.98
C THR A 39 -1.81 -5.43 -8.69
N GLU A 40 -1.53 -6.31 -7.74
CA GLU A 40 -2.15 -6.29 -6.40
C GLU A 40 -1.43 -5.32 -5.44
N SER A 41 -0.58 -4.43 -5.97
CA SER A 41 0.16 -3.40 -5.22
C SER A 41 1.08 -3.96 -4.13
N ARG A 42 1.53 -5.22 -4.26
CA ARG A 42 2.53 -5.81 -3.37
C ARG A 42 3.93 -5.50 -3.90
N VAL A 43 4.76 -4.97 -3.00
CA VAL A 43 6.11 -4.49 -3.34
C VAL A 43 7.24 -5.14 -2.55
N CYS A 44 6.93 -5.81 -1.43
CA CYS A 44 7.88 -6.71 -0.77
C CYS A 44 7.71 -8.11 -1.36
N ILE A 45 8.11 -8.25 -2.62
CA ILE A 45 7.95 -9.50 -3.36
C ILE A 45 9.05 -10.46 -2.90
N SER A 46 8.63 -11.65 -2.47
CA SER A 46 9.54 -12.74 -2.07
C SER A 46 9.64 -13.80 -3.17
N CYS A 47 10.60 -14.70 -3.04
CA CYS A 47 10.66 -15.92 -3.85
C CYS A 47 9.32 -16.67 -3.82
N PRO A 48 8.86 -17.26 -4.93
CA PRO A 48 7.61 -18.04 -4.93
C PRO A 48 7.73 -19.39 -4.19
N GLU A 49 8.95 -19.82 -3.84
CA GLU A 49 9.23 -21.08 -3.13
C GLU A 49 9.61 -20.87 -1.65
N CYS A 50 10.08 -19.68 -1.27
CA CYS A 50 10.50 -19.38 0.11
C CYS A 50 10.29 -17.91 0.48
N SER A 51 10.54 -17.54 1.73
CA SER A 51 10.33 -16.16 2.22
C SER A 51 11.49 -15.19 1.90
N GLU A 52 12.47 -15.59 1.08
CA GLU A 52 13.60 -14.73 0.74
C GLU A 52 13.15 -13.57 -0.17
N PRO A 53 13.41 -12.30 0.18
CA PRO A 53 13.03 -11.15 -0.65
C PRO A 53 13.75 -11.12 -2.00
N MET A 54 13.03 -10.78 -3.07
CA MET A 54 13.62 -10.55 -4.38
C MET A 54 14.24 -9.15 -4.46
N HIS A 55 15.46 -9.05 -4.99
CA HIS A 55 16.13 -7.75 -5.14
C HIS A 55 15.47 -6.91 -6.27
N PRO A 56 15.28 -5.58 -6.10
CA PRO A 56 14.63 -4.74 -7.13
C PRO A 56 15.28 -4.80 -8.52
N ASN A 57 16.62 -4.89 -8.59
CA ASN A 57 17.32 -5.05 -9.88
C ASN A 57 17.00 -6.38 -10.55
N GLU A 58 16.80 -7.45 -9.78
CA GLU A 58 16.44 -8.76 -10.33
C GLU A 58 15.00 -8.75 -10.84
N ILE A 59 14.07 -8.15 -10.08
CA ILE A 59 12.69 -7.88 -10.53
C ILE A 59 12.69 -7.11 -11.85
N ARG A 60 13.50 -6.04 -11.94
CA ARG A 60 13.66 -5.24 -13.17
C ARG A 60 14.13 -6.07 -14.36
N SER A 61 15.07 -7.00 -14.13
CA SER A 61 15.63 -7.85 -15.18
C SER A 61 14.67 -8.93 -15.67
N ILE A 62 13.78 -9.43 -14.81
CA ILE A 62 12.81 -10.47 -15.17
C ILE A 62 11.60 -9.89 -15.90
N ILE A 63 11.13 -8.70 -15.50
CA ILE A 63 9.96 -8.05 -16.09
C ILE A 63 10.19 -7.70 -17.57
N ASP A 64 9.25 -8.09 -18.42
CA ASP A 64 9.23 -7.83 -19.86
C ASP A 64 8.53 -6.52 -20.24
N ASN A 65 7.78 -5.93 -19.31
CA ASN A 65 6.95 -4.75 -19.54
C ASN A 65 7.42 -3.53 -18.72
N PRO A 66 7.99 -2.49 -19.36
CA PRO A 66 8.46 -1.28 -18.68
C PRO A 66 7.39 -0.59 -17.81
N SER A 67 6.14 -0.54 -18.27
CA SER A 67 5.04 0.09 -17.51
C SER A 67 4.67 -0.67 -16.22
N LEU A 68 4.94 -1.97 -16.17
CA LEU A 68 4.75 -2.76 -14.96
C LEU A 68 5.85 -2.45 -13.94
N TYR A 69 7.09 -2.29 -14.41
CA TYR A 69 8.20 -1.89 -13.55
C TYR A 69 8.03 -0.46 -13.01
N GLU A 70 7.56 0.50 -13.82
CA GLU A 70 7.20 1.85 -13.35
C GLU A 70 6.16 1.81 -12.22
N LYS A 71 5.12 0.98 -12.35
CA LYS A 71 4.14 0.77 -11.26
C LYS A 71 4.78 0.21 -9.99
N TYR A 72 5.69 -0.76 -10.14
CA TYR A 72 6.42 -1.31 -9.01
C TYR A 72 7.25 -0.23 -8.29
N GLU A 73 7.96 0.61 -9.04
CA GLU A 73 8.72 1.74 -8.46
C GLU A 73 7.80 2.74 -7.76
N ASP A 74 6.68 3.11 -8.39
CA ASP A 74 5.67 3.99 -7.79
C ASP A 74 5.12 3.44 -6.48
N PHE A 75 4.79 2.15 -6.43
CA PHE A 75 4.28 1.50 -5.22
C PHE A 75 5.38 1.39 -4.14
N MET A 76 6.63 1.14 -4.51
CA MET A 76 7.77 1.13 -3.58
C MET A 76 7.96 2.49 -2.91
N VAL A 77 7.96 3.56 -3.70
CA VAL A 77 8.05 4.94 -3.18
C VAL A 77 6.85 5.27 -2.29
N ARG A 78 5.62 4.94 -2.74
CA ARG A 78 4.40 5.14 -1.94
C ARG A 78 4.47 4.45 -0.59
N ARG A 79 5.00 3.23 -0.54
CA ARG A 79 5.14 2.46 0.70
C ARG A 79 6.08 3.13 1.70
N VAL A 80 7.25 3.58 1.25
CA VAL A 80 8.22 4.29 2.09
C VAL A 80 7.61 5.61 2.60
N LEU A 81 6.97 6.35 1.71
CA LEU A 81 6.30 7.61 2.03
C LEU A 81 5.07 7.45 2.94
N ALA A 82 4.42 6.30 2.95
CA ALA A 82 3.24 6.04 3.80
C ALA A 82 3.59 5.87 5.29
N ILE A 83 4.82 5.50 5.61
CA ILE A 83 5.31 5.38 6.99
C ILE A 83 6.08 6.62 7.46
N GLU A 84 6.42 7.54 6.54
CA GLU A 84 7.09 8.79 6.85
C GLU A 84 6.11 9.80 7.50
N PRO A 85 6.30 10.17 8.78
CA PRO A 85 5.33 10.96 9.54
C PRO A 85 5.01 12.34 8.95
N ASP A 86 5.97 12.98 8.27
CA ASP A 86 5.80 14.31 7.69
C ASP A 86 5.29 14.29 6.24
N THR A 87 5.05 13.10 5.68
CA THR A 87 4.54 13.00 4.31
C THR A 87 3.07 13.38 4.24
N ARG A 88 2.74 14.22 3.26
CA ARG A 88 1.37 14.66 2.96
C ARG A 88 1.08 14.50 1.48
N TRP A 89 0.13 13.62 1.17
CA TRP A 89 -0.33 13.35 -0.18
C TRP A 89 -1.30 14.43 -0.65
N CYS A 90 -1.15 14.86 -1.89
CA CYS A 90 -2.09 15.78 -2.52
C CYS A 90 -3.47 15.09 -2.65
N PRO A 91 -4.56 15.72 -2.18
CA PRO A 91 -5.90 15.13 -2.26
C PRO A 91 -6.56 15.27 -3.63
N ALA A 92 -5.91 15.93 -4.60
CA ALA A 92 -6.46 16.11 -5.92
C ALA A 92 -6.60 14.75 -6.64
N PRO A 93 -7.73 14.49 -7.32
CA PRO A 93 -7.93 13.26 -8.09
C PRO A 93 -6.77 13.01 -9.05
N ASP A 94 -6.30 11.76 -9.11
CA ASP A 94 -5.24 11.30 -10.02
C ASP A 94 -3.90 12.05 -9.91
N CYS A 95 -3.69 12.84 -8.85
CA CYS A 95 -2.45 13.59 -8.67
C CYS A 95 -1.30 12.68 -8.24
N GLY A 96 -1.51 11.86 -7.21
CA GLY A 96 -0.49 10.92 -6.71
C GLY A 96 0.82 11.57 -6.24
N PHE A 97 0.88 12.89 -6.10
CA PHE A 97 2.07 13.61 -5.64
C PHE A 97 2.04 13.79 -4.13
N ALA A 98 3.22 13.73 -3.50
CA ALA A 98 3.37 13.94 -2.07
C ALA A 98 4.43 14.99 -1.77
N VAL A 99 4.29 15.68 -0.65
CA VAL A 99 5.30 16.59 -0.10
C VAL A 99 5.72 16.09 1.28
N ILE A 100 6.98 16.23 1.62
CA ILE A 100 7.49 16.03 2.99
C ILE A 100 7.51 17.42 3.64
N ALA A 101 6.61 17.65 4.58
CA ALA A 101 6.39 18.95 5.19
C ALA A 101 7.01 19.01 6.60
N SER A 102 8.33 18.79 6.67
CA SER A 102 9.10 18.86 7.92
C SER A 102 9.02 20.26 8.52
N GLU A 103 8.92 20.33 9.86
CA GLU A 103 8.89 21.59 10.63
C GLU A 103 7.72 22.54 10.27
N CYS A 104 6.75 22.06 9.50
CA CYS A 104 5.65 22.86 8.96
C CYS A 104 4.38 22.81 9.83
N ALA A 105 4.44 22.27 11.05
CA ALA A 105 3.28 22.16 11.94
C ALA A 105 2.60 23.52 12.23
N SER A 106 3.35 24.62 12.13
CA SER A 106 2.84 25.99 12.28
C SER A 106 2.22 26.57 11.01
N CYS A 107 2.43 25.93 9.86
CA CYS A 107 2.00 26.36 8.53
C CYS A 107 0.98 25.34 7.98
N PRO A 108 -0.33 25.50 8.25
CA PRO A 108 -1.31 24.49 7.94
C PRO A 108 -1.63 24.36 6.45
N LYS A 109 -1.19 25.31 5.60
CA LYS A 109 -1.51 25.35 4.15
C LYS A 109 -0.33 24.85 3.32
N LEU A 110 -0.53 23.73 2.64
CA LEU A 110 0.43 23.15 1.70
C LEU A 110 -0.01 23.40 0.26
N LYS A 111 0.97 23.56 -0.64
CA LYS A 111 0.77 23.63 -2.09
C LYS A 111 1.29 22.34 -2.72
N CYS A 112 0.54 21.76 -3.66
CA CYS A 112 1.06 20.69 -4.50
C CYS A 112 2.21 21.20 -5.38
N LEU A 113 3.33 20.46 -5.42
CA LEU A 113 4.49 20.82 -6.24
C LEU A 113 4.52 20.09 -7.58
N ARG A 114 3.50 19.28 -7.90
CA ARG A 114 3.38 18.63 -9.22
C ARG A 114 3.09 19.70 -10.27
N PRO A 115 3.87 19.78 -11.37
CA PRO A 115 3.55 20.64 -12.50
C PRO A 115 2.14 20.36 -13.03
N GLY A 116 1.34 21.40 -13.22
CA GLY A 116 -0.06 21.29 -13.67
C GLY A 116 -1.09 20.98 -12.56
N CYS A 117 -0.67 20.88 -11.30
CA CYS A 117 -1.59 20.74 -10.17
C CYS A 117 -1.52 21.98 -9.26
N ASP A 118 -2.60 22.78 -9.26
CA ASP A 118 -2.69 24.02 -8.46
C ASP A 118 -3.42 23.83 -7.11
N SER A 119 -3.51 22.58 -6.65
CA SER A 119 -4.24 22.24 -5.43
C SER A 119 -3.49 22.68 -4.17
N TYR A 120 -4.26 23.16 -3.20
CA TYR A 120 -3.80 23.44 -1.84
C TYR A 120 -4.51 22.51 -0.86
N PHE A 121 -3.81 22.08 0.18
CA PHE A 121 -4.35 21.13 1.15
C PHE A 121 -3.83 21.39 2.56
N CYS A 122 -4.56 20.88 3.55
CA CYS A 122 -4.25 21.07 4.96
C CYS A 122 -3.19 20.07 5.44
N TYR A 123 -2.16 20.56 6.13
CA TYR A 123 -1.16 19.71 6.77
C TYR A 123 -1.78 18.77 7.82
N HIS A 124 -2.73 19.23 8.63
CA HIS A 124 -3.25 18.44 9.75
C HIS A 124 -4.26 17.36 9.32
N CYS A 125 -5.26 17.72 8.53
CA CYS A 125 -6.33 16.78 8.15
C CYS A 125 -6.15 16.16 6.75
N LYS A 126 -5.08 16.54 6.01
CA LYS A 126 -4.71 16.00 4.68
C LYS A 126 -5.77 16.27 3.58
N ALA A 127 -6.73 17.12 3.88
CA ALA A 127 -7.88 17.40 3.06
C ALA A 127 -7.66 18.69 2.24
N GLU A 128 -8.48 18.97 1.21
CA GLU A 128 -8.42 20.23 0.45
C GLU A 128 -8.41 21.45 1.40
N TRP A 129 -7.66 22.49 1.04
CA TRP A 129 -7.44 23.65 1.90
C TRP A 129 -8.74 24.36 2.26
N HIS A 130 -8.96 24.59 3.55
CA HIS A 130 -10.18 25.18 4.11
C HIS A 130 -9.84 26.45 4.91
N PRO A 131 -9.83 27.64 4.27
CA PRO A 131 -9.51 28.88 4.97
C PRO A 131 -10.59 29.21 6.00
N ASN A 132 -10.17 29.81 7.13
CA ASN A 132 -11.05 30.30 8.21
C ASN A 132 -11.92 29.22 8.89
N GLN A 133 -11.55 27.95 8.74
CA GLN A 133 -12.28 26.82 9.32
C GLN A 133 -11.33 25.88 10.05
N THR A 134 -11.80 25.32 11.16
CA THR A 134 -11.12 24.20 11.80
C THR A 134 -11.24 22.94 10.93
N CYS A 135 -10.34 21.97 11.12
CA CYS A 135 -10.40 20.70 10.40
C CYS A 135 -11.74 19.97 10.63
N ASP A 136 -12.27 20.05 11.85
CA ASP A 136 -13.55 19.41 12.20
C ASP A 136 -14.74 20.05 11.47
N ALA A 137 -14.76 21.39 11.38
CA ALA A 137 -15.81 22.10 10.64
C ALA A 137 -15.76 21.77 9.15
N ALA A 138 -14.56 21.76 8.56
CA ALA A 138 -14.38 21.40 7.15
C ALA A 138 -14.79 19.94 6.87
N ARG A 139 -14.48 19.01 7.79
CA ARG A 139 -14.90 17.61 7.70
C ARG A 139 -16.42 17.47 7.75
N ALA A 140 -17.09 18.16 8.67
CA ALA A 140 -18.55 18.12 8.79
C ALA A 140 -19.27 18.62 7.53
N GLN A 141 -18.71 19.60 6.83
CA GLN A 141 -19.29 20.15 5.59
C GLN A 141 -19.19 19.21 4.38
N ARG A 142 -18.13 18.38 4.30
CA ARG A 142 -17.97 17.41 3.19
C ARG A 142 -18.88 16.20 3.33
N SER A 143 -19.46 16.01 4.50
CA SER A 143 -20.33 14.88 4.80
C SER A 143 -21.63 15.35 5.44
N PRO A 144 -22.46 16.15 4.75
CA PRO A 144 -23.71 16.67 5.33
C PRO A 144 -24.68 15.55 5.75
N ASN A 145 -24.54 14.35 5.16
CA ASN A 145 -25.34 13.16 5.47
C ASN A 145 -24.63 12.14 6.40
N ILE A 146 -23.40 12.40 6.84
CA ILE A 146 -22.71 11.59 7.85
C ILE A 146 -22.37 12.51 9.01
N ARG A 147 -23.31 12.64 9.95
CA ARG A 147 -23.13 13.39 11.19
C ARG A 147 -21.78 13.04 11.82
N SER A 148 -20.95 14.06 12.02
CA SER A 148 -19.80 14.11 12.94
C SER A 148 -19.00 12.82 13.06
N SER A 149 -18.00 12.63 12.18
CA SER A 149 -16.94 11.65 12.43
C SER A 149 -15.70 12.29 13.06
N SER A 150 -15.84 13.08 14.13
CA SER A 150 -15.02 12.71 15.29
C SER A 150 -15.34 11.24 15.57
N ILE A 151 -14.34 10.40 15.78
CA ILE A 151 -14.44 8.92 15.86
C ILE A 151 -15.32 8.50 17.06
N THR A 152 -16.62 8.75 16.95
CA THR A 152 -17.67 8.40 17.90
C THR A 152 -18.64 7.50 17.15
N TYR A 153 -18.25 6.24 17.14
CA TYR A 153 -19.10 5.05 17.26
C TYR A 153 -20.62 5.30 17.35
N SER A 154 -21.31 5.39 16.21
CA SER A 154 -22.79 5.27 16.15
C SER A 154 -23.20 4.50 14.89
N GLN A 155 -23.49 3.21 15.06
CA GLN A 155 -24.80 2.57 14.91
C GLN A 155 -25.24 2.42 13.45
N ASP A 156 -24.54 1.53 12.74
CA ASP A 156 -25.19 0.60 11.81
C ASP A 156 -24.33 -0.67 11.76
N SER A 157 -24.82 -1.75 12.35
CA SER A 157 -23.99 -2.84 12.90
C SER A 157 -23.85 -4.07 11.98
N GLN A 158 -24.23 -3.97 10.71
CA GLN A 158 -24.11 -5.11 9.78
C GLN A 158 -23.05 -4.94 8.68
N HIS A 159 -22.51 -3.73 8.47
CA HIS A 159 -21.51 -3.44 7.43
C HIS A 159 -20.20 -2.82 7.97
N ARG A 160 -20.00 -2.82 9.31
CA ARG A 160 -18.89 -2.11 9.95
C ARG A 160 -17.65 -2.96 10.23
N ASP A 161 -17.77 -4.28 10.23
CA ASP A 161 -16.62 -5.14 10.52
C ASP A 161 -15.75 -5.40 9.30
N ASP A 162 -16.22 -5.03 8.11
CA ASP A 162 -15.55 -5.22 6.83
C ASP A 162 -14.50 -4.14 6.59
N ILE A 163 -14.60 -2.95 7.20
CA ILE A 163 -13.69 -1.83 6.93
C ILE A 163 -13.00 -1.34 8.20
N LYS A 164 -11.66 -1.46 8.26
CA LYS A 164 -10.85 -1.01 9.41
C LYS A 164 -9.58 -0.28 8.96
N PRO A 165 -9.08 0.71 9.72
CA PRO A 165 -7.84 1.40 9.39
C PRO A 165 -6.62 0.52 9.70
N CYS A 166 -5.63 0.50 8.81
CA CYS A 166 -4.32 -0.10 9.10
C CYS A 166 -3.73 0.50 10.38
N PRO A 167 -3.24 -0.31 11.34
CA PRO A 167 -2.71 0.22 12.60
C PRO A 167 -1.47 1.08 12.43
N ARG A 168 -0.71 0.87 11.35
CA ARG A 168 0.51 1.63 11.04
C ARG A 168 0.22 2.91 10.26
N CYS A 169 -0.30 2.80 9.04
CA CYS A 169 -0.47 3.94 8.13
C CYS A 169 -1.89 4.53 8.07
N GLN A 170 -2.85 3.93 8.78
CA GLN A 170 -4.25 4.39 8.87
C GLN A 170 -5.04 4.36 7.55
N VAL A 171 -4.50 3.77 6.48
CA VAL A 171 -5.29 3.51 5.26
C VAL A 171 -6.45 2.58 5.58
N LEU A 172 -7.63 2.85 5.02
CA LEU A 172 -8.79 1.98 5.18
C LEU A 172 -8.56 0.68 4.40
N ILE A 173 -8.76 -0.44 5.07
CA ILE A 173 -8.65 -1.79 4.52
C ILE A 173 -10.04 -2.40 4.57
N VAL A 174 -10.44 -3.04 3.47
CA VAL A 174 -11.66 -3.84 3.41
C VAL A 174 -11.29 -5.31 3.55
N LYS A 175 -11.92 -6.04 4.47
CA LYS A 175 -11.84 -7.50 4.58
C LYS A 175 -13.03 -8.10 3.85
N MET A 176 -12.75 -9.09 3.01
CA MET A 176 -13.78 -9.88 2.35
C MET A 176 -14.26 -10.96 3.33
N ASP A 177 -15.57 -11.09 3.52
CA ASP A 177 -16.21 -11.99 4.49
C ASP A 177 -16.38 -13.44 3.98
N ASP A 178 -15.35 -13.98 3.34
CA ASP A 178 -15.34 -15.33 2.75
C ASP A 178 -14.76 -16.41 3.68
N GLY A 179 -14.61 -16.11 4.98
CA GLY A 179 -13.87 -16.96 5.91
C GLY A 179 -12.35 -16.71 5.91
N SER A 180 -11.90 -15.59 5.32
CA SER A 180 -10.50 -15.17 5.26
C SER A 180 -9.77 -15.10 6.62
N CYS A 181 -8.48 -15.44 6.56
CA CYS A 181 -7.51 -15.36 7.65
C CYS A 181 -7.53 -14.00 8.36
N ASN A 182 -7.40 -14.01 9.69
CA ASN A 182 -7.31 -12.79 10.49
C ASN A 182 -5.89 -12.17 10.49
N HIS A 183 -4.89 -12.86 9.98
CA HIS A 183 -3.56 -12.29 9.69
C HIS A 183 -3.64 -11.54 8.37
N MET A 184 -3.65 -10.21 8.45
CA MET A 184 -3.76 -9.34 7.28
C MET A 184 -2.46 -8.60 7.03
N MET A 185 -2.20 -8.26 5.78
CA MET A 185 -1.08 -7.42 5.36
C MET A 185 -1.61 -6.17 4.68
N CYS A 186 -1.16 -5.00 5.11
CA CYS A 186 -1.54 -3.73 4.47
C CYS A 186 -0.83 -3.58 3.13
N ALA A 187 -1.54 -3.54 2.01
CA ALA A 187 -0.92 -3.35 0.68
C ALA A 187 -0.12 -2.02 0.55
N VAL A 188 -0.44 -1.01 1.35
CA VAL A 188 0.23 0.30 1.30
C VAL A 188 1.54 0.33 2.08
N CYS A 189 1.52 -0.01 3.38
CA CYS A 189 2.72 0.08 4.23
C CYS A 189 3.38 -1.28 4.51
N GLY A 190 2.71 -2.38 4.15
CA GLY A 190 3.08 -3.77 4.41
C GLY A 190 3.20 -4.15 5.87
N ALA A 191 2.54 -3.42 6.77
CA ALA A 191 2.34 -3.90 8.14
C ALA A 191 1.52 -5.19 8.10
N GLU A 192 2.01 -6.21 8.80
CA GLU A 192 1.24 -7.41 9.13
C GLU A 192 0.53 -7.19 10.46
N PHE A 193 -0.77 -7.46 10.51
CA PHE A 193 -1.59 -7.17 11.68
C PHE A 193 -2.77 -8.12 11.81
N CYS A 194 -3.27 -8.27 13.03
CA CYS A 194 -4.45 -9.09 13.31
C CYS A 194 -5.73 -8.26 13.15
N TRP A 195 -6.66 -8.72 12.29
CA TRP A 195 -7.93 -8.03 12.03
C TRP A 195 -8.84 -7.89 13.26
N LEU A 196 -8.71 -8.83 14.21
CA LEU A 196 -9.57 -8.85 15.40
C LEU A 196 -9.18 -7.76 16.38
N CYS A 197 -7.88 -7.59 16.64
CA CYS A 197 -7.38 -6.67 17.66
C CYS A 197 -6.72 -5.41 17.09
N MET A 198 -6.51 -5.34 15.77
CA MET A 198 -5.85 -4.25 15.06
C MET A 198 -4.46 -3.92 15.62
N LYS A 199 -3.70 -4.92 16.04
CA LYS A 199 -2.29 -4.79 16.45
C LYS A 199 -1.39 -5.45 15.43
N GLU A 200 -0.21 -4.87 15.23
CA GLU A 200 0.84 -5.48 14.43
C GLU A 200 1.20 -6.86 15.00
N ILE A 201 1.38 -7.82 14.09
CA ILE A 201 1.78 -9.18 14.45
C ILE A 201 3.28 -9.17 14.73
N SER A 202 3.65 -9.83 15.82
CA SER A 202 5.01 -10.14 16.21
C SER A 202 5.08 -11.63 16.55
N ASP A 203 6.28 -12.15 16.76
CA ASP A 203 6.52 -13.58 17.01
C ASP A 203 5.71 -14.17 18.18
N LEU A 204 5.19 -13.31 19.08
CA LEU A 204 4.42 -13.70 20.27
C LEU A 204 2.91 -13.46 20.15
N HIS A 205 2.40 -13.00 19.00
CA HIS A 205 1.01 -12.53 18.89
C HIS A 205 -0.05 -13.63 19.05
N TYR A 206 0.29 -14.87 18.69
CA TYR A 206 -0.62 -16.02 18.69
C TYR A 206 -0.23 -17.11 19.71
N LEU A 207 0.71 -16.80 20.61
CA LEU A 207 1.09 -17.65 21.73
C LEU A 207 0.16 -17.46 22.95
#